data_AF-A0A3D1DF73-F1
#
_entry.id   AF-A0A3D1DF73-F1
#
_cell.length_a   1.000
_cell.length_b   1.000
_cell.length_c   1.000
_cell.angle_alpha   90.00
_cell.angle_beta   90.00
_cell.angle_gamma   90.00
#
_symmetry.space_group_name_H-M   'P 1'
#
loop_
_entity.id
_entity.type
_entity.pdbx_description
1 polymer ?
#
loop_
_entity_poly.entity_id
_entity_poly.type
_entity_poly.pdbx_seq_one_letter_code
_entity_poly.pdbx_strand_id
1 'polypeptide(L)'
;RWARHWLDVARFAESDGFEMDYDRSEAWRYRDFVVRAMNHDMPFDQFVRWQLAGDQLMPEDPWATVATGFLVAGVENRIQSRKDFVQQRYDKLDDFSATTATAMLGLTIGCARCHDHK
;
A
#
# COMPACT_ATOMS: atom_id res chain seq x y z
N ARG A 1 8.91 -8.23 -15.28
CA ARG A 1 9.57 -9.01 -14.20
C ARG A 1 9.70 -8.19 -12.92
N TRP A 2 10.25 -6.97 -12.97
CA TRP A 2 10.38 -6.06 -11.82
C TRP A 2 9.08 -5.71 -11.09
N ALA A 3 7.96 -5.57 -11.82
CA ALA A 3 6.67 -5.26 -11.22
C ALA A 3 6.24 -6.26 -10.12
N ARG A 4 6.59 -7.54 -10.26
CA ARG A 4 6.29 -8.55 -9.24
C ARG A 4 7.01 -8.23 -7.93
N HIS A 5 8.30 -7.89 -7.98
CA HIS A 5 9.07 -7.54 -6.79
C HIS A 5 8.50 -6.32 -6.07
N TRP A 6 7.99 -5.33 -6.82
CA TRP A 6 7.30 -4.20 -6.20
C TRP A 6 5.97 -4.59 -5.58
N LEU A 7 5.19 -5.45 -6.24
CA LEU A 7 3.91 -5.92 -5.70
C LEU A 7 4.12 -6.75 -4.42
N ASP A 8 5.22 -7.50 -4.32
CA ASP A 8 5.61 -8.20 -3.09
C ASP A 8 5.91 -7.18 -1.96
N VAL A 9 6.64 -6.10 -2.26
CA VAL A 9 6.94 -5.01 -1.30
C VAL A 9 5.68 -4.25 -0.89
N ALA A 10 4.76 -4.01 -1.83
CA ALA A 10 3.46 -3.39 -1.57
C ALA A 10 2.48 -4.33 -0.85
N ARG A 11 2.86 -5.60 -0.63
CA ARG A 11 2.04 -6.65 0.00
C ARG A 11 0.72 -6.85 -0.72
N PHE A 12 0.76 -6.75 -2.04
CA PHE A 12 -0.43 -6.77 -2.88
C PHE A 12 -1.03 -8.18 -2.96
N ALA A 13 -2.35 -8.24 -2.78
CA ALA A 13 -3.18 -9.37 -3.15
C ALA A 13 -4.45 -8.86 -3.86
N GLU A 14 -5.08 -9.71 -4.67
CA GLU A 14 -6.41 -9.45 -5.24
C GLU A 14 -7.55 -9.80 -4.28
N SER A 15 -7.22 -10.08 -3.02
CA SER A 15 -8.14 -10.34 -1.93
C SER A 15 -7.75 -9.55 -0.67
N ASP A 16 -8.58 -9.61 0.36
CA ASP A 16 -8.33 -8.92 1.62
C ASP A 16 -7.19 -9.53 2.46
N GLY A 17 -6.83 -10.79 2.24
CA GLY A 17 -5.69 -11.46 2.88
C GLY A 17 -5.86 -11.69 4.39
N PHE A 18 -7.11 -11.67 4.88
CA PHE A 18 -7.47 -11.88 6.29
C PHE A 18 -8.54 -12.96 6.45
N GLU A 19 -9.07 -13.18 7.67
CA GLU A 19 -9.97 -14.30 8.02
C GLU A 19 -11.11 -14.60 7.03
N MET A 20 -11.80 -13.56 6.52
CA MET A 20 -12.89 -13.72 5.56
C MET A 20 -12.43 -13.70 4.09
N ASP A 21 -11.21 -13.22 3.85
CA ASP A 21 -10.51 -13.14 2.57
C ASP A 21 -11.40 -12.78 1.36
N TYR A 22 -12.11 -11.64 1.44
CA TYR A 22 -12.97 -11.24 0.33
C TYR A 22 -12.16 -10.81 -0.89
N ASP A 23 -12.65 -11.16 -2.07
CA ASP A 23 -12.11 -10.65 -3.34
C ASP A 23 -12.18 -9.12 -3.40
N ARG A 24 -11.14 -8.52 -3.94
CA ARG A 24 -11.06 -7.09 -4.26
C ARG A 24 -11.20 -6.91 -5.76
N SER A 25 -12.44 -6.76 -6.22
CA SER A 25 -12.78 -6.71 -7.66
C SER A 25 -12.03 -5.64 -8.47
N GLU A 26 -11.52 -4.60 -7.82
CA GLU A 26 -10.78 -3.50 -8.47
C GLU A 26 -9.27 -3.50 -8.17
N ALA A 27 -8.75 -4.45 -7.38
CA ALA A 27 -7.34 -4.49 -6.98
C ALA A 27 -6.40 -4.64 -8.19
N TRP A 28 -6.85 -5.33 -9.24
CA TRP A 28 -6.10 -5.49 -10.50
C TRP A 28 -5.65 -4.16 -11.12
N ARG A 29 -6.37 -3.05 -10.87
CA ARG A 29 -5.99 -1.73 -11.39
C ARG A 29 -4.63 -1.28 -10.83
N TYR A 30 -4.38 -1.51 -9.54
CA TYR A 30 -3.11 -1.18 -8.92
C TYR A 30 -1.97 -2.03 -9.50
N ARG A 31 -2.19 -3.34 -9.65
CA ARG A 31 -1.25 -4.25 -10.31
C ARG A 31 -0.90 -3.76 -11.71
N ASP A 32 -1.91 -3.42 -12.50
CA ASP A 32 -1.74 -2.96 -13.88
C ASP A 32 -1.02 -1.61 -13.94
N PHE A 33 -1.28 -0.69 -12.99
CA PHE A 33 -0.50 0.53 -12.83
C PHE A 33 0.99 0.23 -12.61
N VAL A 34 1.33 -0.62 -11.64
CA VAL A 34 2.74 -0.97 -11.35
C VAL A 34 3.42 -1.59 -12.56
N VAL A 35 2.74 -2.52 -13.25
CA VAL A 35 3.25 -3.15 -14.47
C VAL A 35 3.51 -2.11 -15.57
N ARG A 36 2.56 -1.20 -15.81
CA ARG A 36 2.69 -0.17 -16.85
C ARG A 36 3.76 0.86 -16.50
N ALA A 37 3.77 1.38 -15.28
CA ALA A 37 4.73 2.37 -14.83
C ALA A 37 6.17 1.86 -15.00
N MET A 38 6.43 0.61 -14.63
CA MET A 38 7.76 0.01 -14.81
C MET A 38 8.10 -0.29 -16.28
N ASN A 39 7.14 -0.76 -17.07
CA ASN A 39 7.38 -1.05 -18.49
C ASN A 39 7.56 0.21 -19.35
N HIS A 40 7.06 1.36 -18.88
CA HIS A 40 7.18 2.65 -19.54
C HIS A 40 8.31 3.51 -18.96
N ASP A 41 9.19 2.93 -18.13
CA ASP A 41 10.30 3.62 -17.48
C ASP A 41 9.88 4.93 -16.79
N MET A 42 8.73 4.90 -16.09
CA MET A 42 8.28 6.04 -15.29
C MET A 42 9.40 6.47 -14.34
N PRO A 43 9.74 7.78 -14.27
CA PRO A 43 10.73 8.27 -13.34
C PRO A 43 10.42 7.81 -11.91
N PHE A 44 11.43 7.25 -11.22
CA PHE A 44 11.22 6.61 -9.93
C PHE A 44 10.66 7.58 -8.88
N ASP A 45 11.10 8.85 -8.91
CA ASP A 45 10.59 9.93 -8.06
C ASP A 45 9.10 10.20 -8.31
N GLN A 46 8.67 10.18 -9.58
CA GLN A 46 7.27 10.31 -9.94
C GLN A 46 6.46 9.09 -9.46
N PHE A 47 6.99 7.90 -9.68
CA PHE A 47 6.38 6.64 -9.26
C PHE A 47 6.12 6.64 -7.75
N VAL A 48 7.14 6.86 -6.91
CA VAL A 48 6.97 6.85 -5.45
C VAL A 48 6.08 7.98 -4.93
N ARG A 49 6.10 9.18 -5.55
CA ARG A 49 5.17 10.27 -5.18
C ARG A 49 3.72 9.90 -5.45
N TRP A 50 3.44 9.27 -6.58
CA TRP A 50 2.09 8.81 -6.90
C TRP A 50 1.62 7.68 -6.00
N GLN A 51 2.52 6.76 -5.60
CA GLN A 51 2.21 5.71 -4.62
C GLN A 51 1.71 6.29 -3.28
N LEU A 52 2.24 7.44 -2.86
CA LEU A 52 1.91 8.06 -1.56
C LEU A 52 0.76 9.06 -1.62
N ALA A 53 0.59 9.77 -2.75
CA ALA A 53 -0.33 10.90 -2.82
C ALA A 53 -0.82 11.21 -4.25
N GLY A 54 -0.86 10.22 -5.15
CA GLY A 54 -1.27 10.45 -6.54
C GLY A 54 -2.69 11.00 -6.69
N ASP A 55 -3.63 10.58 -5.85
CA ASP A 55 -4.99 11.11 -5.76
C ASP A 55 -5.02 12.60 -5.39
N GLN A 56 -4.09 13.05 -4.55
CA GLN A 56 -4.00 14.45 -4.11
C GLN A 56 -3.15 15.31 -5.04
N LEU A 57 -2.09 14.75 -5.63
CA LEU A 57 -1.17 15.47 -6.51
C LEU A 57 -1.75 15.67 -7.91
N MET A 58 -2.54 14.71 -8.39
CA MET A 58 -3.11 14.68 -9.74
C MET A 58 -4.54 14.09 -9.70
N PRO A 59 -5.50 14.75 -9.04
CA PRO A 59 -6.86 14.22 -8.82
C PRO A 59 -7.63 13.91 -10.11
N GLU A 60 -7.31 14.61 -11.20
CA GLU A 60 -7.94 14.41 -12.51
C GLU A 60 -7.27 13.30 -13.33
N ASP A 61 -6.16 12.72 -12.85
CA ASP A 61 -5.50 11.59 -13.49
C ASP A 61 -5.88 10.27 -12.79
N PRO A 62 -6.68 9.40 -13.44
CA PRO A 62 -7.04 8.11 -12.87
C PRO A 62 -5.84 7.22 -12.57
N TRP A 63 -4.73 7.34 -13.31
CA TRP A 63 -3.53 6.54 -13.05
C TRP A 63 -2.84 6.97 -11.78
N ALA A 64 -2.78 8.27 -11.51
CA ALA A 64 -2.24 8.79 -10.27
C ALA A 64 -3.13 8.39 -9.07
N THR A 65 -4.45 8.46 -9.23
CA THR A 65 -5.39 8.01 -8.19
C THR A 65 -5.27 6.51 -7.93
N VAL A 66 -5.14 5.68 -8.97
CA VAL A 66 -4.94 4.23 -8.79
C VAL A 66 -3.61 3.92 -8.09
N ALA A 67 -2.57 4.74 -8.30
CA ALA A 67 -1.27 4.53 -7.67
C ALA A 67 -1.32 4.60 -6.14
N THR A 68 -2.23 5.37 -5.54
CA THR A 68 -2.38 5.40 -4.07
C THR A 68 -2.94 4.11 -3.49
N GLY A 69 -3.34 3.17 -4.35
CA GLY A 69 -3.61 1.78 -3.99
C GLY A 69 -2.49 1.13 -3.16
N PHE A 70 -1.24 1.59 -3.25
CA PHE A 70 -0.13 1.14 -2.38
C PHE A 70 -0.45 1.20 -0.89
N LEU A 71 -1.08 2.29 -0.46
CA LEU A 71 -1.40 2.49 0.95
C LEU A 71 -2.42 1.47 1.44
N VAL A 72 -3.23 0.89 0.55
CA VAL A 72 -4.31 -0.04 0.91
C VAL A 72 -4.13 -1.43 0.29
N ALA A 73 -2.98 -1.70 -0.33
CA ALA A 73 -2.71 -2.96 -1.02
C ALA A 73 -2.55 -4.13 -0.05
N GLY A 74 -2.12 -3.85 1.18
CA GLY A 74 -1.94 -4.81 2.25
C GLY A 74 -3.22 -5.44 2.78
N VAL A 75 -3.07 -6.25 3.83
CA VAL A 75 -4.15 -7.01 4.47
C VAL A 75 -5.22 -6.08 5.02
N GLU A 76 -6.50 -6.42 4.84
CA GLU A 76 -7.64 -5.69 5.40
C GLU A 76 -8.57 -6.62 6.18
N ASN A 77 -8.91 -6.23 7.40
CA ASN A 77 -9.98 -6.89 8.15
C ASN A 77 -11.30 -6.11 7.98
N ARG A 78 -12.24 -6.65 7.21
CA ARG A 78 -13.57 -6.04 7.01
C ARG A 78 -14.57 -6.28 8.15
N ILE A 79 -14.30 -7.23 9.05
CA ILE A 79 -15.16 -7.51 10.19
C ILE A 79 -14.60 -6.82 11.43
N GLN A 80 -15.23 -5.71 11.80
CA GLN A 80 -14.81 -4.90 12.93
C GLN A 80 -15.90 -4.85 14.00
N SER A 81 -15.57 -5.29 15.21
CA SER A 81 -16.41 -5.05 16.38
C SER A 81 -16.17 -3.62 16.90
N ARG A 82 -17.15 -3.06 17.63
CA ARG A 82 -16.96 -1.75 18.30
C ARG A 82 -15.77 -1.77 19.28
N LYS A 83 -15.44 -2.92 19.86
CA LYS A 83 -14.35 -3.06 20.84
C LYS A 83 -12.98 -2.99 20.17
N ASP A 84 -12.87 -3.52 18.95
CA ASP A 84 -11.57 -3.70 18.28
C ASP A 84 -11.27 -2.61 17.23
N PHE A 85 -12.27 -1.79 16.87
CA PHE A 85 -12.16 -0.75 15.85
C PHE A 85 -10.93 0.17 16.05
N VAL A 86 -10.69 0.62 17.29
CA VAL A 86 -9.57 1.52 17.60
C VAL A 86 -8.24 0.79 17.41
N GLN A 87 -8.12 -0.43 17.90
CA GLN A 87 -6.91 -1.24 17.76
C GLN A 87 -6.61 -1.52 16.29
N GLN A 88 -7.60 -1.98 15.52
CA GLN A 88 -7.41 -2.27 14.10
C GLN A 88 -7.03 -1.02 13.29
N ARG A 89 -7.55 0.17 13.67
CA ARG A 89 -7.12 1.42 13.06
C ARG A 89 -5.63 1.68 13.32
N TYR A 90 -5.14 1.47 14.54
CA TYR A 90 -3.72 1.63 14.85
C TYR A 90 -2.87 0.57 14.13
N ASP A 91 -3.31 -0.68 14.09
CA ASP A 91 -2.64 -1.74 13.32
C ASP A 91 -2.46 -1.35 11.85
N LYS A 92 -3.50 -0.77 11.25
CA LYS A 92 -3.45 -0.28 9.87
C LYS A 92 -2.48 0.90 9.69
N LEU A 93 -2.45 1.84 10.63
CA LEU A 93 -1.51 2.99 10.58
C LEU A 93 -0.05 2.56 10.77
N ASP A 94 0.19 1.59 11.65
CA ASP A 94 1.51 0.99 11.84
C ASP A 94 1.97 0.28 10.56
N ASP A 95 1.07 -0.48 9.94
CA ASP A 95 1.32 -1.20 8.70
C ASP A 95 1.66 -0.25 7.54
N PHE A 96 0.93 0.87 7.41
CA PHE A 96 1.23 1.91 6.43
C PHE A 96 2.62 2.51 6.66
N SER A 97 2.95 2.83 7.90
CA SER A 97 4.22 3.46 8.27
C SER A 97 5.39 2.51 8.01
N ALA A 98 5.29 1.25 8.47
CA ALA A 98 6.32 0.24 8.29
C ALA A 98 6.54 -0.10 6.81
N THR A 99 5.46 -0.26 6.03
CA THR A 99 5.55 -0.56 4.60
C THR A 99 6.17 0.59 3.83
N THR A 100 5.74 1.83 4.10
CA THR A 100 6.28 3.02 3.45
C THR A 100 7.77 3.19 3.73
N ALA A 101 8.19 3.07 4.99
CA ALA A 101 9.60 3.19 5.35
C ALA A 101 10.46 2.08 4.71
N THR A 102 9.95 0.85 4.69
CA THR A 102 10.67 -0.28 4.08
C THR A 102 10.79 -0.09 2.57
N ALA A 103 9.70 0.27 1.89
CA ALA A 103 9.66 0.42 0.44
C ALA A 103 10.45 1.62 -0.07
N MET A 104 10.37 2.77 0.61
CA MET A 104 10.89 4.04 0.11
C MET A 104 12.26 4.38 0.69
N LEU A 105 12.52 4.00 1.94
CA LEU A 105 13.76 4.36 2.66
C LEU A 105 14.70 3.17 2.87
N GLY A 106 14.22 1.93 2.65
CA GLY A 106 14.97 0.72 3.00
C GLY A 106 15.14 0.56 4.52
N LEU A 107 14.27 1.19 5.32
CA LEU A 107 14.36 1.21 6.78
C LEU A 107 13.25 0.39 7.43
N THR A 108 13.63 -0.49 8.35
CA THR A 108 12.69 -1.21 9.21
C THR A 108 12.38 -0.39 10.45
N ILE A 109 11.25 0.32 10.45
CA ILE A 109 10.82 1.14 11.61
C ILE A 109 9.72 0.48 12.46
N GLY A 110 9.28 -0.73 12.11
CA GLY A 110 8.16 -1.41 12.79
C GLY A 110 8.41 -1.68 14.28
N CYS A 111 9.66 -1.72 14.71
CA CYS A 111 10.05 -1.81 16.12
C CYS A 111 9.60 -0.58 16.95
N ALA A 112 9.47 0.59 16.32
CA ALA A 112 9.01 1.82 16.98
C ALA A 112 7.55 1.77 17.44
N ARG A 113 6.79 0.76 17.02
CA ARG A 113 5.44 0.49 17.53
C ARG A 113 5.42 0.22 19.03
N CYS A 114 6.45 -0.47 19.54
CA CYS A 114 6.51 -0.92 20.94
C CYS A 114 7.75 -0.40 21.68
N HIS A 115 8.76 0.07 20.95
CA HIS A 115 10.03 0.53 21.51
C HIS A 115 10.25 2.00 21.19
N ASP A 116 10.71 2.76 22.17
CA ASP A 116 11.20 4.11 21.91
C ASP A 116 12.56 4.03 21.20
N HIS A 117 12.62 4.59 20.00
CA HIS A 117 13.84 4.78 19.25
C HIS A 117 14.24 6.25 19.38
N LYS A 118 15.10 6.52 20.36
CA LYS A 118 15.68 7.85 20.62
C LYS A 118 16.25 8.51 19.37
#